data_AF-A0A537XQ74-F1
#
_entry.id   AF-A0A537XQ74-F1
#
_cell.length_a   1.000
_cell.length_b   1.000
_cell.length_c   1.000
_cell.angle_alpha   90.00
_cell.angle_beta   90.00
_cell.angle_gamma   90.00
#
_symmetry.space_group_name_H-M   'P 1'
#
loop_
_entity.id
_entity.type
_entity.pdbx_description
1 polymer ?
#
loop_
_entity_poly.entity_id
_entity_poly.type
_entity_poly.pdbx_seq_one_letter_code
_entity_poly.pdbx_strand_id
1 'polypeptide(L)'
;MDRLIRRLGGAMLALFVLLLAQVTYIQVVASQRLADNPANATRQLIAEYRVDRGKIVAADGRTVLALSRKSPGELKYQRHYPQGPLYADLTGYYSIIFGRSELEQSYNTYLSGDAPELIPQTLIDQVLGRPKRGATVVTTIDPAIQRAAAQALGNLPGGVVAIDPHTGDVKAIVANPSYDPNELASQDPKQVRAAWDRLTSDPDKPLVSRAID
;
A
#
# COMPACT_ATOMS: atom_id res chain seq x y z
N MET A 1 39.38 -48.46 -2.41
CA MET A 1 38.30 -47.53 -2.03
C MET A 1 36.95 -48.15 -2.38
N ASP A 2 36.26 -48.64 -1.34
CA ASP A 2 35.17 -49.63 -1.45
C ASP A 2 34.01 -49.19 -2.33
N ARG A 3 33.47 -50.15 -3.10
CA ARG A 3 32.23 -49.98 -3.89
C ARG A 3 31.06 -49.51 -3.00
N LEU A 4 31.06 -49.91 -1.73
CA LEU A 4 30.06 -49.52 -0.74
C LEU A 4 30.13 -48.02 -0.43
N ILE A 5 31.33 -47.46 -0.23
CA ILE A 5 31.52 -46.03 0.05
C ILE A 5 31.08 -45.18 -1.16
N ARG A 6 31.39 -45.61 -2.39
CA ARG A 6 30.94 -44.91 -3.61
C ARG A 6 29.43 -44.95 -3.81
N ARG A 7 28.78 -46.07 -3.49
CA ARG A 7 27.31 -46.19 -3.58
C ARG A 7 26.62 -45.33 -2.52
N LEU A 8 27.13 -45.32 -1.30
CA LEU A 8 26.61 -44.48 -0.22
C LEU A 8 26.79 -42.98 -0.54
N GLY A 9 27.98 -42.58 -1.00
CA GLY A 9 28.24 -41.21 -1.43
C GLY A 9 27.35 -40.77 -2.60
N GLY A 10 27.13 -41.66 -3.58
CA GLY A 10 26.20 -41.41 -4.69
C GLY A 10 24.75 -41.25 -4.23
N ALA A 11 24.29 -42.10 -3.30
CA ALA A 11 22.96 -41.99 -2.72
C ALA A 11 22.77 -40.68 -1.92
N MET A 12 23.79 -40.29 -1.14
CA MET A 12 23.77 -39.04 -0.38
C MET A 12 23.78 -37.80 -1.28
N LEU A 13 24.57 -37.82 -2.36
CA LEU A 13 24.58 -36.77 -3.37
C LEU A 13 23.21 -36.65 -4.06
N ALA A 14 22.59 -37.79 -4.42
CA ALA A 14 21.27 -37.79 -5.02
C ALA A 14 20.20 -37.20 -4.09
N LEU A 15 20.23 -37.53 -2.80
CA LEU A 15 19.36 -36.92 -1.78
C LEU A 15 19.61 -35.42 -1.65
N PHE A 16 20.86 -34.97 -1.69
CA PHE A 16 21.20 -33.56 -1.61
C PHE A 16 20.68 -32.78 -2.83
N VAL A 17 20.82 -33.34 -4.03
CA VAL A 17 20.28 -32.75 -5.27
C VAL A 17 18.75 -32.71 -5.23
N LEU A 18 18.09 -33.78 -4.75
CA LEU A 18 16.64 -33.80 -4.57
C LEU A 18 16.17 -32.73 -3.58
N LEU A 19 16.87 -32.57 -2.45
CA LEU A 19 16.55 -31.55 -1.46
C LEU A 19 16.75 -30.14 -2.04
N LEU A 20 17.84 -29.90 -2.78
CA LEU A 20 18.12 -28.61 -3.41
C LEU A 20 17.09 -28.27 -4.50
N ALA A 21 16.68 -29.27 -5.29
CA ALA A 21 15.60 -29.12 -6.27
C ALA A 21 14.28 -28.78 -5.57
N GLN A 22 13.96 -29.44 -4.46
CA GLN A 22 12.76 -29.15 -3.66
C GLN A 22 12.79 -27.74 -3.05
N VAL A 23 13.93 -27.31 -2.51
CA VAL A 23 14.10 -25.95 -1.96
C VAL A 23 13.94 -24.90 -3.06
N THR A 24 14.58 -25.12 -4.22
CA THR A 24 14.44 -24.23 -5.38
C THR A 24 12.99 -24.16 -5.87
N TYR A 25 12.29 -25.29 -5.92
CA TYR A 25 10.87 -25.33 -6.27
C TYR A 25 10.03 -24.48 -5.30
N ILE A 26 10.25 -24.62 -3.98
CA ILE A 26 9.53 -23.85 -2.98
C ILE A 26 9.85 -22.34 -3.09
N GLN A 27 11.12 -21.98 -3.27
CA GLN A 27 11.56 -20.59 -3.29
C GLN A 27 11.22 -19.84 -4.59
N VAL A 28 11.22 -20.53 -5.74
CA VAL A 28 11.06 -19.89 -7.04
C VAL A 28 9.65 -20.10 -7.60
N VAL A 29 9.11 -21.33 -7.53
CA VAL A 29 7.84 -21.67 -8.17
C VAL A 29 6.67 -21.54 -7.20
N ALA A 30 6.79 -22.09 -5.99
CA ALA A 30 5.69 -22.10 -5.02
C ALA A 30 5.66 -20.86 -4.10
N SER A 31 6.63 -19.96 -4.20
CA SER A 31 6.79 -18.84 -3.24
C SER A 31 5.59 -17.89 -3.26
N GLN A 32 5.12 -17.51 -4.45
CA GLN A 32 3.92 -16.68 -4.60
C GLN A 32 2.69 -17.38 -4.00
N ARG A 33 2.45 -18.65 -4.35
CA ARG A 33 1.32 -19.43 -3.82
C ARG A 33 1.34 -19.56 -2.29
N LEU A 34 2.52 -19.73 -1.71
CA LEU A 34 2.69 -19.83 -0.25
C LEU A 34 2.52 -18.47 0.43
N ALA A 35 2.96 -17.40 -0.22
CA ALA A 35 2.69 -16.04 0.23
C ALA A 35 1.18 -15.79 0.22
N ASP A 36 0.50 -16.03 -0.89
CA ASP A 36 -0.93 -15.70 -1.09
C ASP A 36 -1.88 -16.63 -0.31
N ASN A 37 -1.35 -17.57 0.47
CA ASN A 37 -2.16 -18.45 1.30
C ASN A 37 -2.83 -17.66 2.44
N PRO A 38 -4.17 -17.72 2.60
CA PRO A 38 -4.89 -17.04 3.69
C PRO A 38 -4.35 -17.36 5.09
N ALA A 39 -3.79 -18.55 5.31
CA ALA A 39 -3.17 -18.94 6.59
C ALA A 39 -1.94 -18.08 6.96
N ASN A 40 -1.28 -17.44 5.98
CA ASN A 40 -0.13 -16.56 6.17
C ASN A 40 -0.50 -15.07 6.21
N ALA A 41 -1.77 -14.72 6.01
CA ALA A 41 -2.23 -13.33 5.88
C ALA A 41 -1.82 -12.47 7.08
N THR A 42 -1.93 -12.99 8.32
CA THR A 42 -1.53 -12.24 9.53
C THR A 42 -0.04 -11.87 9.52
N ARG A 43 0.83 -12.78 9.08
CA ARG A 43 2.28 -12.53 9.05
C ARG A 43 2.63 -11.50 7.97
N GLN A 44 1.96 -11.56 6.83
CA GLN A 44 2.13 -10.59 5.75
C GLN A 44 1.66 -9.20 6.17
N LEU A 45 0.47 -9.09 6.79
CA LEU A 45 -0.03 -7.84 7.32
C LEU A 45 0.93 -7.22 8.35
N ILE A 46 1.43 -8.01 9.30
CA ILE A 46 2.43 -7.53 10.27
C ILE A 46 3.73 -7.09 9.57
N ALA A 47 4.21 -7.83 8.57
CA ALA A 47 5.40 -7.46 7.81
C ALA A 47 5.19 -6.14 7.04
N GLU A 48 4.00 -5.94 6.49
CA GLU A 48 3.66 -4.75 5.74
C GLU A 48 3.64 -3.49 6.61
N TYR A 49 3.02 -3.56 7.79
CA TYR A 49 2.94 -2.47 8.76
C TYR A 49 4.25 -2.26 9.55
N ARG A 50 5.28 -3.07 9.30
CA ARG A 50 6.66 -2.83 9.78
C ARG A 50 7.47 -1.96 8.83
N VAL A 51 7.03 -1.78 7.59
CA VAL A 51 7.69 -0.93 6.60
C VAL A 51 7.26 0.52 6.82
N ASP A 52 8.23 1.43 6.75
CA ASP A 52 7.95 2.87 6.71
C ASP A 52 7.40 3.20 5.31
N ARG A 53 6.09 3.01 5.15
CA ARG A 53 5.41 3.17 3.85
C ARG A 53 5.57 4.61 3.35
N GLY A 54 5.90 4.74 2.08
CA GLY A 54 6.27 6.00 1.43
C GLY A 54 5.18 7.08 1.50
N LYS A 55 5.58 8.35 1.41
CA LYS A 55 4.65 9.49 1.45
C LYS A 55 3.95 9.65 0.10
N ILE A 56 2.72 10.16 0.13
CA ILE A 56 2.06 10.72 -1.06
C ILE A 56 2.05 12.23 -0.88
N VAL A 57 2.61 12.96 -1.85
CA VAL A 57 2.71 14.42 -1.82
C VAL A 57 2.08 15.04 -3.06
N ALA A 58 1.63 16.29 -2.92
CA ALA A 58 1.10 17.08 -4.03
C ALA A 58 2.21 17.54 -4.99
N ALA A 59 1.84 18.19 -6.09
CA ALA A 59 2.77 18.69 -7.10
C ALA A 59 3.79 19.72 -6.57
N ASP A 60 3.46 20.41 -5.48
CA ASP A 60 4.34 21.37 -4.81
C ASP A 60 5.50 20.71 -4.05
N GLY A 61 5.49 19.37 -3.91
CA GLY A 61 6.48 18.59 -3.16
C GLY A 61 6.48 18.82 -1.64
N ARG A 62 5.54 19.63 -1.11
CA ARG A 62 5.48 20.05 0.30
C ARG A 62 4.19 19.61 0.97
N THR A 63 3.07 19.70 0.26
CA THR A 63 1.77 19.32 0.79
C THR A 63 1.68 17.81 0.86
N VAL A 64 1.59 17.28 2.08
CA VAL A 64 1.54 15.83 2.32
C VAL A 64 0.08 15.37 2.36
N LEU A 65 -0.25 14.42 1.49
CA LEU A 65 -1.59 13.86 1.34
C LEU A 65 -1.73 12.61 2.22
N ALA A 66 -0.69 11.78 2.25
CA ALA A 66 -0.63 10.60 3.11
C ALA A 66 0.81 10.36 3.59
N LEU A 67 0.96 9.95 4.86
CA LEU A 67 2.23 9.55 5.44
C LEU A 67 2.06 8.45 6.48
N SER A 68 3.16 7.79 6.83
CA SER A 68 3.20 6.80 7.88
C SER A 68 3.72 7.42 9.17
N ARG A 69 3.00 7.24 10.28
CA ARG A 69 3.43 7.64 11.63
C ARG A 69 3.80 6.39 12.42
N LYS A 70 4.80 6.49 13.30
CA LYS A 70 5.13 5.40 14.21
C LYS A 70 4.00 5.23 15.22
N SER A 71 3.56 4.00 15.41
CA SER A 71 2.55 3.61 16.40
C SER A 71 3.17 2.65 17.43
N PRO A 72 2.79 2.74 18.71
CA PRO A 72 3.15 1.72 19.69
C PRO A 72 2.42 0.39 19.38
N GLY A 73 3.14 -0.74 19.37
CA GLY A 73 2.55 -2.07 19.19
C GLY A 73 3.28 -2.95 18.18
N GLU A 74 2.65 -4.06 17.78
CA GLU A 74 3.20 -4.98 16.77
C GLU A 74 3.22 -4.37 15.36
N LEU A 75 2.22 -3.55 15.05
CA LEU A 75 2.10 -2.76 13.83
C LEU A 75 2.86 -1.44 14.02
N LYS A 76 4.15 -1.44 13.68
CA LYS A 76 5.08 -0.33 13.97
C LYS A 76 4.68 1.00 13.33
N TYR A 77 4.00 0.95 12.18
CA TYR A 77 3.57 2.13 11.45
C TYR A 77 2.06 2.13 11.27
N GLN A 78 1.45 3.31 11.40
CA GLN A 78 0.05 3.57 11.09
C GLN A 78 -0.01 4.60 9.96
N ARG A 79 -0.91 4.40 9.01
CA ARG A 79 -1.13 5.36 7.94
C ARG A 79 -1.94 6.55 8.45
N HIS A 80 -1.56 7.75 8.04
CA HIS A 80 -2.20 8.99 8.47
C HIS A 80 -2.35 9.96 7.29
N TYR A 81 -3.53 10.57 7.21
CA TYR A 81 -3.97 11.47 6.14
C TYR A 81 -4.26 12.85 6.73
N PRO A 82 -3.30 13.81 6.69
CA PRO A 82 -3.45 15.11 7.36
C PRO A 82 -4.66 15.93 6.90
N GLN A 83 -5.04 15.81 5.63
CA GLN A 83 -6.18 16.48 5.01
C GLN A 83 -7.13 15.43 4.41
N GLY A 84 -7.42 14.38 5.18
CA GLY A 84 -8.16 13.18 4.74
C GLY A 84 -9.34 13.47 3.82
N PRO A 85 -10.41 14.14 4.30
CA PRO A 85 -11.62 14.39 3.50
C PRO A 85 -11.40 15.21 2.21
N LEU A 86 -10.35 16.03 2.14
CA LEU A 86 -10.08 16.85 0.96
C LEU A 86 -9.40 16.04 -0.18
N TYR A 87 -8.72 14.95 0.18
CA TYR A 87 -7.92 14.15 -0.75
C TYR A 87 -8.30 12.67 -0.76
N ALA A 88 -9.34 12.27 -0.04
CA ALA A 88 -9.73 10.87 0.13
C ALA A 88 -10.03 10.18 -1.21
N ASP A 89 -10.65 10.91 -2.14
CA ASP A 89 -10.98 10.42 -3.49
C ASP A 89 -9.75 10.20 -4.38
N LEU A 90 -8.60 10.76 -3.98
CA LEU A 90 -7.32 10.61 -4.66
C LEU A 90 -6.45 9.59 -3.93
N THR A 91 -6.22 9.77 -2.63
CA THR A 91 -5.36 8.86 -1.87
C THR A 91 -6.00 7.50 -1.72
N GLY A 92 -7.32 7.45 -1.60
CA GLY A 92 -8.03 6.29 -1.10
C GLY A 92 -7.72 6.07 0.38
N TYR A 93 -7.87 4.82 0.82
CA TYR A 93 -7.50 4.38 2.16
C TYR A 93 -6.49 3.24 2.13
N TYR A 94 -5.89 3.00 3.29
CA TYR A 94 -5.02 1.88 3.55
C TYR A 94 -5.43 1.26 4.90
N SER A 95 -6.01 0.08 4.84
CA SER A 95 -6.68 -0.60 5.95
C SER A 95 -6.08 -1.98 6.22
N ILE A 96 -6.05 -2.36 7.49
CA ILE A 96 -5.62 -3.70 7.92
C ILE A 96 -6.62 -4.80 7.52
N ILE A 97 -7.90 -4.45 7.36
CA ILE A 97 -8.98 -5.42 7.13
C ILE A 97 -9.50 -5.33 5.70
N PHE A 98 -9.72 -4.12 5.20
CA PHE A 98 -10.38 -3.89 3.90
C PHE A 98 -9.40 -3.64 2.76
N GLY A 99 -8.10 -3.79 2.99
CA GLY A 99 -7.09 -3.62 1.96
C GLY A 99 -6.82 -2.15 1.66
N ARG A 100 -6.76 -1.78 0.38
CA ARG A 100 -6.38 -0.43 -0.07
C ARG A 100 -7.21 -0.01 -1.27
N SER A 101 -7.28 1.30 -1.53
CA SER A 101 -7.96 1.85 -2.70
C SER A 101 -7.15 2.94 -3.41
N GLU A 102 -7.61 3.39 -4.58
CA GLU A 102 -7.05 4.50 -5.36
C GLU A 102 -5.51 4.49 -5.52
N LEU A 103 -4.84 5.61 -5.22
CA LEU A 103 -3.38 5.72 -5.29
C LEU A 103 -2.67 4.76 -4.32
N GLU A 104 -3.25 4.48 -3.15
CA GLU A 104 -2.67 3.53 -2.19
C GLU A 104 -2.62 2.11 -2.78
N GLN A 105 -3.61 1.74 -3.60
CA GLN A 105 -3.63 0.47 -4.32
C GLN A 105 -2.73 0.51 -5.55
N SER A 106 -2.89 1.52 -6.40
CA SER A 106 -2.20 1.63 -7.70
C SER A 106 -0.68 1.76 -7.56
N TYR A 107 -0.22 2.50 -6.55
CA TYR A 107 1.20 2.71 -6.28
C TYR A 107 1.72 1.87 -5.11
N ASN A 108 0.99 0.83 -4.71
CA ASN A 108 1.35 0.01 -3.56
C ASN A 108 2.81 -0.48 -3.60
N THR A 109 3.27 -0.98 -4.74
CA THR A 109 4.61 -1.55 -4.90
C THR A 109 5.72 -0.53 -4.63
N TYR A 110 5.51 0.73 -5.03
CA TYR A 110 6.45 1.82 -4.73
C TYR A 110 6.34 2.25 -3.26
N LEU A 111 5.11 2.40 -2.76
CA LEU A 111 4.83 2.82 -1.39
C LEU A 111 5.31 1.79 -0.35
N SER A 112 5.31 0.49 -0.68
CA SER A 112 5.83 -0.60 0.17
C SER A 112 7.33 -0.87 -0.01
N GLY A 113 7.96 -0.23 -1.00
CA GLY A 113 9.37 -0.44 -1.33
C GLY A 113 9.66 -1.80 -1.97
N ASP A 114 8.67 -2.44 -2.58
CA ASP A 114 8.80 -3.71 -3.31
C ASP A 114 9.05 -3.52 -4.81
N ALA A 115 9.10 -2.27 -5.27
CA ALA A 115 9.27 -1.97 -6.69
C ALA A 115 10.63 -2.53 -7.18
N PRO A 116 10.69 -3.17 -8.36
CA PRO A 116 11.92 -3.76 -8.90
C PRO A 116 13.11 -2.80 -8.89
N GLU A 117 12.84 -1.52 -9.13
CA GLU A 117 13.81 -0.43 -9.16
C GLU A 117 14.42 -0.13 -7.78
N LEU A 118 13.70 -0.48 -6.71
CA LEU A 118 14.11 -0.27 -5.32
C LEU A 118 14.83 -1.50 -4.73
N ILE A 119 14.82 -2.65 -5.41
CA ILE A 119 15.44 -3.90 -4.94
C ILE A 119 16.94 -3.72 -4.60
N PRO A 120 17.77 -3.07 -5.43
CA PRO A 120 19.19 -2.91 -5.11
C PRO A 120 19.41 -2.15 -3.80
N GLN A 121 18.64 -1.09 -3.55
CA GLN A 121 18.72 -0.29 -2.33
C GLN A 121 18.21 -1.07 -1.12
N THR A 122 17.07 -1.75 -1.26
CA THR A 122 16.49 -2.53 -0.15
C THR A 122 17.35 -3.73 0.25
N LEU A 123 18.10 -4.35 -0.67
CA LEU A 123 19.07 -5.40 -0.34
C LEU A 123 20.25 -4.84 0.47
N ILE A 124 20.78 -3.68 0.08
CA ILE A 124 21.84 -3.00 0.84
C ILE A 124 21.33 -2.64 2.23
N ASP A 125 20.13 -2.07 2.34
CA ASP A 125 19.52 -1.71 3.62
C ASP A 125 19.33 -2.94 4.51
N GLN A 126 18.90 -4.08 3.95
CA GLN A 126 18.77 -5.34 4.69
C GLN A 126 20.13 -5.84 5.22
N VAL A 127 21.18 -5.82 4.40
CA VAL A 127 22.53 -6.20 4.83
C VAL A 127 23.08 -5.27 5.92
N LEU A 128 22.77 -3.98 5.82
CA LEU A 128 23.15 -2.96 6.81
C LEU A 128 22.22 -2.91 8.03
N GLY A 129 21.19 -3.75 8.10
CA GLY A 129 20.20 -3.76 9.19
C GLY A 129 19.32 -2.50 9.25
N ARG A 130 19.24 -1.73 8.17
CA ARG A 130 18.40 -0.54 8.06
C ARG A 130 16.95 -0.95 7.79
N PRO A 131 15.96 -0.23 8.35
CA PRO A 131 14.56 -0.54 8.09
C PRO A 131 14.23 -0.27 6.63
N LYS A 132 13.51 -1.21 5.99
CA LYS A 132 12.96 -1.02 4.65
C LYS A 132 12.02 0.20 4.63
N ARG A 133 12.13 1.01 3.58
CA ARG A 133 11.30 2.20 3.37
C ARG A 133 10.66 2.19 1.98
N GLY A 134 9.46 2.75 1.90
CA GLY A 134 8.79 3.01 0.64
C GLY A 134 9.28 4.27 -0.07
N ALA A 135 9.11 4.30 -1.39
CA ALA A 135 9.35 5.48 -2.20
C ALA A 135 8.24 6.52 -2.02
N THR A 136 8.59 7.80 -2.17
CA THR A 136 7.61 8.89 -2.15
C THR A 136 6.96 9.03 -3.53
N VAL A 137 5.63 9.09 -3.55
CA VAL A 137 4.84 9.35 -4.76
C VAL A 137 4.51 10.83 -4.81
N VAL A 138 4.91 11.50 -5.89
CA VAL A 138 4.58 12.89 -6.17
C VAL A 138 3.43 12.91 -7.18
N THR A 139 2.32 13.53 -6.81
CA THR A 139 1.13 13.66 -7.68
C THR A 139 1.19 14.95 -8.48
N THR A 140 0.33 15.08 -9.50
CA THR A 140 0.16 16.30 -10.30
C THR A 140 -0.83 17.30 -9.69
N ILE A 141 -1.41 16.95 -8.54
CA ILE A 141 -2.45 17.74 -7.88
C ILE A 141 -1.87 19.04 -7.35
N ASP A 142 -2.49 20.15 -7.73
CA ASP A 142 -2.19 21.47 -7.20
C ASP A 142 -3.06 21.71 -5.95
N PRO A 143 -2.47 21.91 -4.76
CA PRO A 143 -3.23 22.11 -3.53
C PRO A 143 -4.14 23.34 -3.53
N ALA A 144 -3.78 24.39 -4.28
CA ALA A 144 -4.61 25.59 -4.39
C ALA A 144 -5.83 25.33 -5.28
N ILE A 145 -5.64 24.64 -6.42
CA ILE A 145 -6.75 24.26 -7.32
C ILE A 145 -7.66 23.25 -6.62
N GLN A 146 -7.12 22.27 -5.89
CA GLN A 146 -7.91 21.31 -5.11
C GLN A 146 -8.82 22.02 -4.10
N ARG A 147 -8.27 22.98 -3.32
CA ARG A 147 -9.05 23.73 -2.33
C ARG A 147 -10.11 24.60 -2.99
N ALA A 148 -9.79 25.25 -4.11
CA ALA A 148 -10.75 26.05 -4.86
C ALA A 148 -11.89 25.19 -5.42
N ALA A 149 -11.58 24.02 -5.98
CA ALA A 149 -12.56 23.06 -6.49
C ALA A 149 -13.48 22.55 -5.37
N ALA A 150 -12.92 22.20 -4.21
CA ALA A 150 -13.70 21.77 -3.05
C ALA A 150 -14.61 22.88 -2.50
N GLN A 151 -14.11 24.11 -2.43
CA GLN A 151 -14.92 25.27 -2.04
C GLN A 151 -16.04 25.57 -3.03
N ALA A 152 -15.76 25.44 -4.33
CA ALA A 152 -16.75 25.66 -5.39
C ALA A 152 -17.83 24.58 -5.40
N LEU A 153 -17.47 23.32 -5.15
CA LEU A 153 -18.43 22.21 -5.02
C LEU A 153 -19.29 22.35 -3.76
N GLY A 154 -18.68 22.77 -2.65
CA GLY A 154 -19.37 22.97 -1.38
C GLY A 154 -20.10 21.71 -0.93
N ASN A 155 -21.39 21.85 -0.62
CA ASN A 155 -22.24 20.73 -0.20
C ASN A 155 -23.01 20.09 -1.35
N LEU A 156 -22.74 20.47 -2.61
CA LEU A 156 -23.46 19.93 -3.75
C LEU A 156 -23.03 18.47 -4.01
N PRO A 157 -23.98 17.55 -4.22
CA PRO A 157 -23.65 16.18 -4.58
C PRO A 157 -23.04 16.14 -6.00
N GLY A 158 -21.82 15.64 -6.14
CA GLY A 158 -21.17 15.53 -7.44
C GLY A 158 -19.65 15.37 -7.37
N GLY A 159 -18.98 15.58 -8.51
CA GLY A 159 -17.53 15.53 -8.63
C GLY A 159 -17.00 16.67 -9.51
N VAL A 160 -15.77 17.10 -9.23
CA VAL A 160 -15.04 18.12 -9.98
C VAL A 160 -13.67 17.58 -10.33
N VAL A 161 -13.32 17.63 -11.61
CA VAL A 161 -11.99 17.29 -12.11
C VAL A 161 -11.44 18.49 -12.87
N ALA A 162 -10.22 18.91 -12.52
CA ALA A 162 -9.49 19.94 -13.25
C ALA A 162 -8.27 19.30 -13.92
N ILE A 163 -8.14 19.49 -15.24
CA ILE A 163 -7.05 18.93 -16.04
C ILE A 163 -6.35 20.07 -16.76
N ASP A 164 -5.02 20.04 -16.81
CA ASP A 164 -4.25 20.86 -17.73
C ASP A 164 -4.26 20.21 -19.13
N PRO A 165 -4.94 20.82 -20.12
CA PRO A 165 -5.10 20.22 -21.43
C PRO A 165 -3.81 20.12 -22.25
N HIS A 166 -2.76 20.86 -21.88
CA HIS A 166 -1.49 20.83 -22.62
C HIS A 166 -0.63 19.63 -22.21
N THR A 167 -0.68 19.25 -20.94
CA THR A 167 0.14 18.18 -20.36
C THR A 167 -0.64 16.90 -20.12
N GLY A 168 -1.97 17.00 -19.97
CA GLY A 168 -2.81 15.91 -19.49
C GLY A 168 -2.79 15.74 -17.97
N ASP A 169 -2.07 16.60 -17.25
CA ASP A 169 -1.98 16.53 -15.79
C ASP A 169 -3.33 16.81 -15.14
N VAL A 170 -3.75 15.91 -14.25
CA VAL A 170 -4.88 16.19 -13.38
C VAL A 170 -4.41 17.08 -12.23
N LYS A 171 -4.96 18.28 -12.14
CA LYS A 171 -4.61 19.31 -11.15
C LYS A 171 -5.51 19.29 -9.91
N ALA A 172 -6.74 18.79 -10.03
CA ALA A 172 -7.63 18.57 -8.90
C ALA A 172 -8.65 17.46 -9.18
N ILE A 173 -9.02 16.70 -8.14
CA ILE A 173 -10.10 15.71 -8.13
C ILE A 173 -10.81 15.84 -6.80
N VAL A 174 -12.07 16.26 -6.81
CA VAL A 174 -12.88 16.40 -5.59
C VAL A 174 -14.24 15.78 -5.83
N ALA A 175 -14.72 14.93 -4.92
CA ALA A 175 -16.09 14.46 -4.88
C ALA A 175 -16.78 14.88 -3.58
N ASN A 176 -18.12 14.96 -3.63
CA ASN A 176 -18.97 15.17 -2.47
C ASN A 176 -20.23 14.29 -2.57
N PRO A 177 -20.57 13.52 -1.51
CA PRO A 177 -19.84 13.42 -0.24
C PRO A 177 -18.53 12.65 -0.38
N SER A 178 -17.63 12.91 0.57
CA SER A 178 -16.38 12.17 0.75
C SER A 178 -16.29 11.64 2.18
N TYR A 179 -15.18 11.01 2.56
CA TYR A 179 -14.98 10.35 3.86
C TYR A 179 -13.62 10.68 4.44
N ASP A 180 -13.38 10.32 5.71
CA ASP A 180 -12.04 10.41 6.32
C ASP A 180 -11.32 9.05 6.24
N PRO A 181 -10.25 8.91 5.42
CA PRO A 181 -9.49 7.66 5.32
C PRO A 181 -8.79 7.27 6.62
N ASN A 182 -8.59 8.19 7.57
CA ASN A 182 -7.98 7.89 8.87
C ASN A 182 -8.81 6.88 9.67
N GLU A 183 -10.13 6.84 9.49
CA GLU A 183 -11.01 5.89 10.18
C GLU A 183 -10.75 4.45 9.73
N LEU A 184 -10.47 4.26 8.44
CA LEU A 184 -10.14 2.95 7.85
C LEU A 184 -8.67 2.56 8.05
N ALA A 185 -7.81 3.54 8.31
CA ALA A 185 -6.39 3.36 8.64
C ALA A 185 -6.11 3.15 10.14
N SER A 186 -7.16 3.04 10.96
CA SER A 186 -7.01 2.67 12.37
C SER A 186 -6.40 1.27 12.50
N GLN A 187 -5.56 1.09 13.53
CA GLN A 187 -5.03 -0.23 13.90
C GLN A 187 -6.01 -1.02 14.78
N ASP A 188 -7.12 -0.41 15.22
CA ASP A 188 -8.17 -1.09 15.98
C ASP A 188 -9.17 -1.79 15.04
N PRO A 189 -9.21 -3.14 15.01
CA PRO A 189 -10.10 -3.88 14.14
C PRO A 189 -11.60 -3.61 14.36
N LYS A 190 -12.01 -3.14 15.55
CA LYS A 190 -13.40 -2.80 15.83
C LYS A 190 -13.78 -1.46 15.22
N GLN A 191 -12.91 -0.45 15.35
CA GLN A 191 -13.11 0.87 14.76
C GLN A 191 -13.18 0.79 13.24
N VAL A 192 -12.26 0.05 12.62
CA VAL A 192 -12.21 -0.12 11.17
C VAL A 192 -13.49 -0.76 10.63
N ARG A 193 -14.00 -1.82 11.29
CA ARG A 193 -15.27 -2.46 10.88
C ARG A 193 -16.47 -1.54 11.06
N ALA A 194 -16.56 -0.84 12.19
CA ALA A 194 -17.64 0.10 12.45
C ALA A 194 -17.65 1.25 11.42
N ALA A 195 -16.47 1.79 11.09
CA ALA A 195 -16.33 2.82 10.06
C ALA A 195 -16.74 2.29 8.68
N TRP A 196 -16.29 1.10 8.31
CA TRP A 196 -16.66 0.46 7.04
C TRP A 196 -18.16 0.22 6.91
N ASP A 197 -18.79 -0.35 7.94
CA ASP A 197 -20.22 -0.63 7.96
C ASP A 197 -21.00 0.68 7.82
N ARG A 198 -20.59 1.74 8.52
CA ARG A 198 -21.19 3.08 8.40
C ARG A 198 -21.05 3.64 6.98
N LEU A 199 -19.85 3.65 6.42
CA LEU A 199 -19.56 4.25 5.12
C LEU A 199 -20.20 3.48 3.95
N THR A 200 -20.38 2.16 4.10
CA THR A 200 -21.00 1.30 3.08
C THR A 200 -22.53 1.30 3.17
N SER A 201 -23.09 1.45 4.37
CA SER A 201 -24.54 1.55 4.58
C SER A 201 -25.11 2.94 4.34
N ASP A 202 -24.25 3.95 4.22
CA ASP A 202 -24.63 5.32 3.91
C ASP A 202 -25.28 5.41 2.51
N PRO A 203 -26.53 5.92 2.40
CA PRO A 203 -27.22 6.03 1.11
C PRO A 203 -26.50 6.95 0.12
N ASP A 204 -25.70 7.92 0.60
CA ASP A 204 -24.99 8.85 -0.25
C ASP A 204 -23.68 8.27 -0.84
N LYS A 205 -23.27 7.08 -0.38
CA LYS A 205 -22.11 6.30 -0.87
C LYS A 205 -20.80 7.10 -0.90
N PRO A 206 -20.32 7.61 0.24
CA PRO A 206 -19.13 8.46 0.30
C PRO A 206 -17.83 7.76 -0.11
N LEU A 207 -17.78 6.43 -0.13
CA LEU A 207 -16.60 5.66 -0.59
C LEU A 207 -16.42 5.65 -2.10
N VAL A 208 -17.47 5.98 -2.87
CA VAL A 208 -17.44 5.98 -4.33
C VAL A 208 -17.13 7.40 -4.80
N SER A 209 -16.06 7.55 -5.57
CA SER A 209 -15.67 8.87 -6.04
C SER A 209 -16.52 9.28 -7.23
N ARG A 210 -17.47 10.19 -7.00
CA ARG A 210 -18.34 10.75 -8.07
C ARG A 210 -17.58 11.54 -9.14
N ALA A 211 -16.27 11.70 -9.00
CA ALA A 211 -15.42 12.35 -9.98
C ALA A 211 -14.77 11.38 -10.98
N ILE A 212 -14.59 10.11 -10.62
CA ILE A 212 -13.83 9.12 -11.41
C ILE A 212 -14.51 7.75 -11.58
N ASP A 213 -15.54 7.43 -10.77
CA ASP A 213 -16.31 6.17 -10.81
C ASP A 213 -17.72 6.36 -11.40
#